data_AF-T1CMY9-F1
#
_entry.id   AF-T1CMY9-F1
#
_cell.length_a   1.000
_cell.length_b   1.000
_cell.length_c   1.000
_cell.angle_alpha   90.00
_cell.angle_beta   90.00
_cell.angle_gamma   90.00
#
_symmetry.space_group_name_H-M   'P 1'
#
loop_
_entity.id
_entity.type
_entity.pdbx_description
1 polymer ?
#
loop_
_entity_poly.entity_id
_entity_poly.type
_entity_poly.pdbx_seq_one_letter_code
_entity_poly.pdbx_strand_id
1 'polypeptide(L)'
;MVFLLACGPAVSATPRVRHVQSGIPEIAVDKVLHGRLDDLPAITHVIATGRRISPVGLLAGTPNFATAVVVNQGMVDVLANGATRIQTVTSYGARDLHRLAQVQGFKGRVAAKATKVAADVTRIGRQNFFQGLAAGADGRLYAAGGSSDVLVALQPASNGMQVLRRYWLAFRPFPKTQYPYRYQGSRGSAYHFYPDGVTIDREGLHAYVTGLLSNAVARIDLKTGAIQYANAGSYPFAPVLADHGRLLVVSDWGGCGTTVLDARNLKPLGRVCLGPTTGPDNPDPGIHPTALVALPDSSRVVFTASNLDEAVEVDARTRKVVRTFDDEPWTGAPPGGYPDALAVHAGRLYVANAGNDDIAVFDLHSGRQLGLIPTAWYPTSLAAGPGALYVTAAKGLGSGPNLRHQWVGDMMHGVLQRLSYARIDRDLPRLTTVALADNGFDKAHRIALARDNRTTTAYLRKHIHYVVFILRENKTFDEDLGDFAPAGHWADRKLALYGPRELPNLFSWARHDALFDNFYADGEVTAQAHQWVTAASDSDFVQRTWPQYYSNRGLFAQPRLDAVAGAYLA
;
A
#
# COMPACT_ATOMS: atom_id res chain seq x y z
N MET A 1 23.48 -20.26 19.45
CA MET A 1 24.07 -19.00 18.94
C MET A 1 23.08 -17.90 19.29
N VAL A 2 23.51 -16.86 20.00
CA VAL A 2 22.64 -15.71 20.32
C VAL A 2 22.85 -14.70 19.21
N PHE A 3 21.78 -14.34 18.50
CA PHE A 3 21.82 -13.26 17.52
C PHE A 3 21.19 -12.04 18.15
N LEU A 4 21.93 -10.94 18.17
CA LEU A 4 21.45 -9.67 18.67
C LEU A 4 21.39 -8.69 17.51
N LEU A 5 20.18 -8.24 17.19
CA LEU A 5 19.95 -7.23 16.17
C LEU A 5 19.59 -5.92 16.88
N ALA A 6 20.42 -4.90 16.72
CA ALA A 6 20.07 -3.54 17.11
C ALA A 6 19.22 -2.94 15.97
N CYS A 7 17.93 -2.75 16.21
CA CYS A 7 17.03 -2.08 15.28
C CYS A 7 16.73 -0.67 15.81
N GLY A 8 17.39 0.31 15.19
CA GLY A 8 17.04 1.72 15.29
C GLY A 8 16.64 2.25 13.91
N PRO A 9 15.91 3.38 13.83
CA PRO A 9 15.77 4.09 12.57
C PRO A 9 17.18 4.33 12.00
N ALA A 10 17.36 4.09 10.70
CA ALA A 10 18.65 4.24 10.03
C ALA A 10 19.17 5.68 10.18
N VAL A 11 19.93 5.91 11.25
CA VAL A 11 20.79 7.08 11.45
C VAL A 11 22.17 6.54 11.77
N SER A 12 22.70 5.73 10.84
CA SER A 12 24.13 5.42 10.78
C SER A 12 24.77 6.39 9.79
N ALA A 13 25.81 7.08 10.24
CA ALA A 13 26.66 7.87 9.37
C ALA A 13 27.30 6.92 8.34
N THR A 14 27.08 7.22 7.05
CA THR A 14 27.48 6.42 5.90
C THR A 14 28.99 6.17 5.82
N PRO A 15 29.43 4.98 5.36
CA PRO A 15 30.66 4.87 4.59
C PRO A 15 30.41 5.35 3.15
N ARG A 16 31.44 5.89 2.52
CA ARG A 16 31.44 6.25 1.08
C ARG A 16 31.23 4.99 0.25
N VAL A 17 29.99 4.75 -0.21
CA VAL A 17 29.72 3.83 -1.32
C VAL A 17 30.32 4.46 -2.58
N ARG A 18 31.47 3.94 -3.03
CA ARG A 18 31.99 4.23 -4.37
C ARG A 18 31.22 3.37 -5.38
N HIS A 19 30.63 4.05 -6.36
CA HIS A 19 30.10 3.51 -7.61
C HIS A 19 28.84 2.64 -7.56
N VAL A 20 27.69 3.28 -7.34
CA VAL A 20 26.51 3.08 -8.21
C VAL A 20 26.06 4.48 -8.62
N GLN A 21 25.92 4.74 -9.93
CA GLN A 21 25.47 6.03 -10.43
C GLN A 21 24.14 6.40 -9.76
N SER A 22 24.16 7.51 -9.04
CA SER A 22 23.00 8.12 -8.38
C SER A 22 21.97 8.53 -9.42
N GLY A 23 21.04 7.64 -9.74
CA GLY A 23 19.77 8.00 -10.35
C GLY A 23 18.99 8.91 -9.40
N ILE A 24 18.20 9.84 -9.95
CA ILE A 24 17.42 10.77 -9.15
C ILE A 24 16.47 9.94 -8.25
N PRO A 25 16.55 10.03 -6.91
CA PRO A 25 15.71 9.24 -6.01
C PRO A 25 14.24 9.68 -6.08
N GLU A 26 13.95 10.80 -6.74
CA GLU A 26 12.63 11.41 -6.83
C GLU A 26 12.39 11.94 -8.24
N ILE A 27 11.26 11.59 -8.85
CA ILE A 27 10.74 12.37 -9.98
C ILE A 27 10.01 13.54 -9.35
N ALA A 28 10.41 14.78 -9.65
CA ALA A 28 9.65 15.94 -9.18
C ALA A 28 8.23 15.89 -9.74
N VAL A 29 7.23 16.30 -8.95
CA VAL A 29 5.79 16.21 -9.31
C VAL A 29 5.46 16.91 -10.65
N ASP A 30 6.24 17.93 -11.03
CA ASP A 30 6.07 18.69 -12.28
C ASP A 30 6.90 18.17 -13.46
N LYS A 31 7.64 17.07 -13.28
CA LYS A 31 8.48 16.47 -14.31
C LYS A 31 7.88 15.16 -14.79
N VAL A 32 8.02 14.92 -16.09
CA VAL A 32 7.65 13.67 -16.76
C VAL A 32 8.91 13.03 -17.32
N LEU A 33 9.11 11.75 -17.04
CA LEU A 33 10.17 10.92 -17.60
C LEU A 33 9.60 9.89 -18.56
N HIS A 34 10.43 9.47 -19.52
CA HIS A 34 10.08 8.46 -20.51
C HIS A 34 10.88 7.18 -20.26
N GLY A 35 10.23 6.17 -19.69
CA GLY A 35 10.78 4.83 -19.52
C GLY A 35 10.77 4.04 -20.83
N ARG A 36 11.96 3.82 -21.40
CA ARG A 36 12.17 3.12 -22.67
C ARG A 36 12.82 1.76 -22.43
N LEU A 37 12.23 0.72 -23.00
CA LEU A 37 12.78 -0.65 -22.92
C LEU A 37 14.12 -0.82 -23.64
N ASP A 38 14.42 0.06 -24.58
CA ASP A 38 15.69 0.03 -25.33
C ASP A 38 16.80 0.81 -24.60
N ASP A 39 16.48 1.41 -23.44
CA ASP A 39 17.38 2.20 -22.60
C ASP A 39 17.11 1.89 -21.12
N LEU A 40 17.04 0.59 -20.78
CA LEU A 40 16.77 0.12 -19.41
C LEU A 40 17.71 0.72 -18.37
N PRO A 41 19.04 0.83 -18.58
CA PRO A 41 19.93 1.41 -17.57
C PRO A 41 19.57 2.84 -17.15
N ALA A 42 18.89 3.62 -18.00
CA ALA A 42 18.46 4.97 -17.68
C ALA A 42 17.23 5.03 -16.75
N ILE A 43 16.51 3.92 -16.59
CA ILE A 43 15.27 3.81 -15.80
C ILE A 43 15.30 2.73 -14.72
N THR A 44 16.40 1.97 -14.62
CA THR A 44 16.59 0.98 -13.57
C THR A 44 17.15 1.64 -12.33
N HIS A 45 16.49 1.45 -11.19
CA HIS A 45 16.91 1.95 -9.88
C HIS A 45 17.15 0.78 -8.92
N VAL A 46 18.11 0.95 -8.00
CA VAL A 46 18.33 0.02 -6.89
C VAL A 46 17.70 0.63 -5.63
N ILE A 47 16.71 -0.05 -5.07
CA ILE A 47 15.99 0.41 -3.87
C ILE A 47 16.73 0.00 -2.59
N ALA A 48 16.24 0.48 -1.43
CA ALA A 48 16.91 0.30 -0.14
C ALA A 48 17.13 -1.17 0.26
N THR A 49 16.35 -2.10 -0.30
CA THR A 49 16.47 -3.55 -0.09
C THR A 49 17.57 -4.19 -0.97
N GLY A 50 18.19 -3.42 -1.87
CA GLY A 50 19.15 -3.91 -2.87
C GLY A 50 18.50 -4.49 -4.13
N ARG A 51 17.16 -4.59 -4.18
CA ARG A 51 16.42 -5.00 -5.38
C ARG A 51 16.46 -3.93 -6.46
N ARG A 52 16.24 -4.36 -7.71
CA ARG A 52 16.06 -3.45 -8.84
C ARG A 52 14.58 -3.19 -9.10
N ILE A 53 14.29 -2.02 -9.65
CA ILE A 53 12.99 -1.67 -10.24
C ILE A 53 13.23 -0.95 -11.57
N SER A 54 12.40 -1.20 -12.57
CA SER A 54 12.54 -0.63 -13.92
C SER A 54 11.18 -0.17 -14.50
N PRO A 55 10.54 0.86 -13.92
CA PRO A 55 9.24 1.33 -14.40
C PRO A 55 9.33 1.86 -15.84
N VAL A 56 8.49 1.33 -16.72
CA VAL A 56 8.41 1.74 -18.14
C VAL A 56 7.18 2.59 -18.44
N GLY A 57 7.22 3.38 -19.52
CA GLY A 57 6.08 4.21 -19.94
C GLY A 57 6.34 5.70 -19.75
N LEU A 58 5.28 6.47 -19.49
CA LEU A 58 5.45 7.83 -18.95
C LEU A 58 5.41 7.74 -17.43
N LEU A 59 6.32 8.45 -16.77
CA LEU A 59 6.44 8.49 -15.32
C LEU A 59 6.34 9.93 -14.85
N ALA A 60 5.45 10.20 -13.90
CA ALA A 60 5.40 11.47 -13.18
C ALA A 60 5.61 11.23 -11.68
N GLY A 61 6.23 12.19 -11.01
CA GLY A 61 6.35 12.15 -9.55
C GLY A 61 4.99 12.34 -8.89
N THR A 62 4.78 11.69 -7.74
CA THR A 62 3.63 11.99 -6.88
C THR A 62 4.11 12.33 -5.48
N PRO A 63 3.32 13.10 -4.71
CA PRO A 63 3.60 13.29 -3.29
C PRO A 63 3.65 11.95 -2.55
N ASN A 64 4.20 11.98 -1.35
CA ASN A 64 4.55 10.79 -0.58
C ASN A 64 3.36 9.85 -0.33
N PHE A 65 3.60 8.57 -0.59
CA PHE A 65 2.66 7.46 -0.42
C PHE A 65 1.34 7.65 -1.20
N ALA A 66 1.41 7.57 -2.52
CA ALA A 66 0.21 7.52 -3.38
C ALA A 66 -0.56 6.22 -3.15
N THR A 67 -1.86 6.30 -2.85
CA THR A 67 -2.69 5.14 -2.46
C THR A 67 -3.87 4.88 -3.37
N ALA A 68 -4.26 5.85 -4.20
CA ALA A 68 -5.33 5.67 -5.17
C ALA A 68 -5.11 6.49 -6.43
N VAL A 69 -5.55 5.93 -7.56
CA VAL A 69 -5.64 6.61 -8.84
C VAL A 69 -7.01 6.39 -9.47
N VAL A 70 -7.58 7.44 -10.07
CA VAL A 70 -8.79 7.35 -10.89
C VAL A 70 -8.60 8.10 -12.20
N VAL A 71 -9.27 7.64 -13.25
CA VAL A 71 -9.33 8.35 -14.54
C VAL A 71 -10.64 9.13 -14.60
N ASN A 72 -10.56 10.43 -14.93
CA ASN A 72 -11.71 11.32 -14.95
C ASN A 72 -11.61 12.30 -16.13
N GLN A 73 -12.47 12.16 -17.14
CA GLN A 73 -12.63 13.11 -18.25
C GLN A 73 -11.31 13.67 -18.84
N GLY A 74 -10.38 12.79 -19.23
CA GLY A 74 -9.09 13.20 -19.81
C GLY A 74 -8.03 13.63 -18.80
N MET A 75 -8.34 13.56 -17.51
CA MET A 75 -7.42 13.69 -16.38
C MET A 75 -7.22 12.34 -15.69
N VAL A 76 -6.15 12.28 -14.89
CA VAL A 76 -5.86 11.19 -13.97
C VAL A 76 -5.57 11.82 -12.62
N ASP A 77 -6.33 11.42 -11.62
CA ASP A 77 -6.26 12.00 -10.28
C ASP A 77 -5.65 11.00 -9.32
N VAL A 78 -4.66 11.46 -8.56
CA VAL A 78 -3.91 10.63 -7.60
C VAL A 78 -4.09 11.18 -6.20
N LEU A 79 -4.52 10.33 -5.28
CA LEU A 79 -4.54 10.62 -3.85
C LEU A 79 -3.25 10.10 -3.21
N ALA A 80 -2.57 10.97 -2.45
CA ALA A 80 -1.38 10.63 -1.68
C ALA A 80 -1.55 11.04 -0.22
N ASN A 81 -1.25 10.12 0.69
CA ASN A 81 -1.64 10.23 2.09
C ASN A 81 -0.49 9.96 3.09
N GLY A 82 0.76 10.01 2.65
CA GLY A 82 1.95 9.66 3.43
C GLY A 82 2.12 10.41 4.75
N ALA A 83 3.21 10.11 5.47
CA ALA A 83 3.44 10.49 6.87
C ALA A 83 3.89 11.96 7.03
N THR A 84 3.29 12.84 6.24
CA THR A 84 3.63 14.25 6.15
C THR A 84 2.52 15.13 6.73
N ARG A 85 2.83 16.42 6.91
CA ARG A 85 1.85 17.41 7.38
C ARG A 85 0.71 17.67 6.39
N ILE A 86 0.89 17.31 5.11
CA ILE A 86 -0.04 17.62 4.02
C ILE A 86 -0.38 16.33 3.27
N GLN A 87 -1.67 16.10 3.06
CA GLN A 87 -2.12 15.01 2.19
C GLN A 87 -2.72 15.64 0.95
N THR A 88 -2.66 14.96 -0.19
CA THR A 88 -2.95 15.61 -1.47
C THR A 88 -3.86 14.78 -2.36
N VAL A 89 -4.67 15.48 -3.16
CA VAL A 89 -5.22 14.96 -4.42
C VAL A 89 -4.60 15.76 -5.55
N THR A 90 -3.88 15.12 -6.46
CA THR A 90 -3.18 15.78 -7.57
C THR A 90 -3.74 15.30 -8.90
N SER A 91 -4.13 16.24 -9.76
CA SER A 91 -4.67 15.98 -11.09
C SER A 91 -3.56 16.11 -12.14
N TYR A 92 -3.47 15.14 -13.04
CA TYR A 92 -2.53 15.10 -14.16
C TYR A 92 -3.28 14.95 -15.48
N GLY A 93 -2.68 15.42 -16.59
CA GLY A 93 -3.18 15.13 -17.93
C GLY A 93 -3.09 13.63 -18.22
N ALA A 94 -4.20 12.99 -18.62
CA ALA A 94 -4.22 11.55 -18.87
C ALA A 94 -3.27 11.12 -20.01
N ARG A 95 -2.97 12.03 -20.94
CA ARG A 95 -2.13 11.72 -22.11
C ARG A 95 -0.64 11.83 -21.81
N ASP A 96 -0.24 12.86 -21.08
CA ASP A 96 1.16 13.31 -20.94
C ASP A 96 1.67 13.32 -19.50
N LEU A 97 0.80 13.13 -18.51
CA LEU A 97 1.09 13.18 -17.07
C LEU A 97 1.62 14.54 -16.58
N HIS A 98 1.38 15.64 -17.30
CA HIS A 98 1.68 16.96 -16.75
C HIS A 98 0.71 17.31 -15.62
N ARG A 99 1.22 17.85 -14.51
CA ARG A 99 0.40 18.31 -13.39
C ARG A 99 -0.52 19.43 -13.85
N LEU A 100 -1.81 19.29 -13.54
CA LEU A 100 -2.86 20.26 -13.85
C LEU A 100 -3.29 21.04 -12.61
N ALA A 101 -3.47 20.34 -11.49
CA ALA A 101 -3.97 20.93 -10.25
C ALA A 101 -3.58 20.08 -9.03
N GLN A 102 -3.61 20.69 -7.84
CA GLN A 102 -3.44 19.95 -6.59
C GLN A 102 -4.32 20.51 -5.47
N VAL A 103 -4.98 19.62 -4.73
CA VAL A 103 -5.63 19.94 -3.46
C VAL A 103 -4.73 19.48 -2.32
N GLN A 104 -4.48 20.36 -1.35
CA GLN A 104 -3.66 20.10 -0.15
C GLN A 104 -4.55 20.14 1.10
N GLY A 105 -4.73 18.99 1.75
CA GLY A 105 -5.47 18.82 2.98
C GLY A 105 -4.61 18.99 4.23
N PHE A 106 -5.03 19.88 5.12
CA PHE A 106 -4.39 20.13 6.42
C PHE A 106 -5.29 19.68 7.56
N LYS A 107 -4.74 18.95 8.53
CA LYS A 107 -5.45 18.58 9.77
C LYS A 107 -6.00 19.81 10.52
N GLY A 108 -5.21 20.88 10.57
CA GLY A 108 -5.56 22.15 11.23
C GLY A 108 -6.24 23.16 10.31
N ARG A 109 -6.35 24.41 10.79
CA ARG A 109 -6.78 25.54 9.94
C ARG A 109 -5.66 25.92 8.97
N VAL A 110 -6.01 26.40 7.78
CA VAL A 110 -5.05 27.03 6.86
C VAL A 110 -4.83 28.46 7.34
N ALA A 111 -3.58 28.85 7.61
CA ALA A 111 -3.24 30.19 8.06
C ALA A 111 -3.48 31.24 6.96
N ALA A 112 -4.05 32.40 7.30
CA ALA A 112 -4.35 33.47 6.33
C ALA A 112 -3.11 34.02 5.59
N LYS A 113 -1.91 33.90 6.19
CA LYS A 113 -0.62 34.27 5.57
C LYS A 113 -0.04 33.22 4.63
N ALA A 114 -0.59 32.00 4.61
CA ALA A 114 -0.16 30.91 3.73
C ALA A 114 -0.85 30.94 2.35
N THR A 115 -1.32 32.11 1.92
CA THR A 115 -2.15 32.35 0.73
C THR A 115 -1.36 32.63 -0.55
N LYS A 116 -0.04 32.87 -0.48
CA LYS A 116 0.83 32.80 -1.66
C LYS A 116 1.10 31.34 -1.99
N VAL A 117 0.17 30.73 -2.72
CA VAL A 117 0.33 29.39 -3.32
C VAL A 117 0.17 29.54 -4.82
N ALA A 118 0.77 28.64 -5.59
CA ALA A 118 0.58 28.61 -7.03
C ALA A 118 -0.93 28.51 -7.37
N ALA A 119 -1.32 29.12 -8.49
CA ALA A 119 -2.74 29.27 -8.86
C ALA A 119 -3.44 27.91 -9.06
N ASP A 120 -2.70 26.85 -9.35
CA ASP A 120 -3.17 25.48 -9.53
C ASP A 120 -3.32 24.70 -8.20
N VAL A 121 -3.01 25.32 -7.06
CA VAL A 121 -3.03 24.67 -5.74
C VAL A 121 -4.14 25.21 -4.85
N THR A 122 -5.01 24.31 -4.39
CA THR A 122 -6.09 24.61 -3.44
C THR A 122 -5.78 24.03 -2.06
N ARG A 123 -5.70 24.89 -1.04
CA ARG A 123 -5.47 24.46 0.35
C ARG A 123 -6.77 24.38 1.13
N ILE A 124 -7.00 23.27 1.82
CA ILE A 124 -8.21 23.04 2.61
C ILE A 124 -7.86 22.62 4.03
N GLY A 125 -8.40 23.36 4.99
CA GLY A 125 -8.19 23.10 6.41
C GLY A 125 -9.21 22.13 6.98
N ARG A 126 -8.89 21.56 8.15
CA ARG A 126 -9.68 20.53 8.84
C ARG A 126 -9.99 19.35 7.92
N GLN A 127 -9.01 18.97 7.10
CA GLN A 127 -9.12 17.91 6.11
C GLN A 127 -7.92 16.98 6.24
N ASN A 128 -8.21 15.69 6.34
CA ASN A 128 -7.26 14.64 6.03
C ASN A 128 -7.69 13.99 4.71
N PHE A 129 -6.80 13.26 4.06
CA PHE A 129 -7.12 12.33 3.00
C PHE A 129 -6.58 10.97 3.42
N PHE A 130 -7.32 9.91 3.15
CA PHE A 130 -6.85 8.56 3.44
C PHE A 130 -6.61 7.78 2.17
N GLN A 131 -7.57 7.04 1.61
CA GLN A 131 -7.25 6.21 0.44
C GLN A 131 -8.28 6.31 -0.66
N GLY A 132 -9.57 6.32 -0.33
CA GLY A 132 -10.63 6.34 -1.32
C GLY A 132 -10.65 7.61 -2.15
N LEU A 133 -10.66 7.39 -3.46
CA LEU A 133 -10.88 8.40 -4.48
C LEU A 133 -11.84 7.80 -5.51
N ALA A 134 -12.87 8.56 -5.89
CA ALA A 134 -13.80 8.16 -6.94
C ALA A 134 -14.14 9.34 -7.85
N ALA A 135 -14.31 9.06 -9.14
CA ALA A 135 -14.78 10.03 -10.12
C ALA A 135 -16.28 9.85 -10.38
N GLY A 136 -17.02 10.96 -10.36
CA GLY A 136 -18.41 11.01 -10.81
C GLY A 136 -18.48 11.22 -12.33
N ALA A 137 -19.59 10.79 -12.95
CA ALA A 137 -19.81 10.97 -14.39
C ALA A 137 -19.86 12.45 -14.81
N ASP A 138 -20.18 13.36 -13.89
CA ASP A 138 -20.22 14.81 -14.06
C ASP A 138 -18.84 15.49 -13.94
N GLY A 139 -17.76 14.71 -13.82
CA GLY A 139 -16.40 15.21 -13.71
C GLY A 139 -15.99 15.57 -12.28
N ARG A 140 -16.88 15.41 -11.30
CA ARG A 140 -16.53 15.61 -9.88
C ARG A 140 -15.63 14.50 -9.37
N LEU A 141 -14.79 14.84 -8.40
CA LEU A 141 -14.03 13.88 -7.62
C LEU A 141 -14.56 13.82 -6.19
N TYR A 142 -14.55 12.63 -5.61
CA TYR A 142 -14.93 12.38 -4.24
C TYR A 142 -13.75 11.73 -3.53
N ALA A 143 -13.27 12.37 -2.47
CA ALA A 143 -12.10 11.91 -1.73
C ALA A 143 -12.44 11.65 -0.27
N ALA A 144 -12.01 10.49 0.23
CA ALA A 144 -12.27 10.04 1.58
C ALA A 144 -11.32 10.70 2.59
N GLY A 145 -11.90 11.16 3.70
CA GLY A 145 -11.25 12.06 4.63
C GLY A 145 -10.56 11.42 5.83
N GLY A 146 -10.52 10.10 5.98
CA GLY A 146 -9.92 9.44 7.15
C GLY A 146 -10.38 10.04 8.48
N SER A 147 -9.46 10.45 9.36
CA SER A 147 -9.82 11.05 10.66
C SER A 147 -10.53 12.41 10.62
N SER A 148 -10.76 12.99 9.44
CA SER A 148 -11.65 14.16 9.35
C SER A 148 -13.14 13.78 9.34
N ASP A 149 -13.47 12.49 9.19
CA ASP A 149 -14.85 12.00 9.08
C ASP A 149 -15.67 12.67 7.98
N VAL A 150 -15.02 13.00 6.86
CA VAL A 150 -15.66 13.67 5.72
C VAL A 150 -15.45 12.87 4.43
N LEU A 151 -16.50 12.75 3.62
CA LEU A 151 -16.33 12.62 2.17
C LEU A 151 -16.34 14.03 1.55
N VAL A 152 -15.28 14.43 0.86
CA VAL A 152 -15.23 15.75 0.20
C VAL A 152 -15.47 15.61 -1.30
N ALA A 153 -16.37 16.44 -1.82
CA ALA A 153 -16.63 16.58 -3.25
C ALA A 153 -15.82 17.75 -3.81
N LEU A 154 -15.06 17.49 -4.85
CA LEU A 154 -14.17 18.41 -5.55
C LEU A 154 -14.60 18.54 -7.01
N GLN A 155 -14.43 19.72 -7.59
CA GLN A 155 -14.70 19.99 -9.00
C GLN A 155 -13.49 20.65 -9.66
N PRO A 156 -13.04 20.14 -10.82
CA PRO A 156 -12.10 20.85 -11.67
C PRO A 156 -12.59 22.27 -11.99
N ALA A 157 -11.74 23.26 -11.75
CA ALA A 157 -11.96 24.66 -12.09
C ALA A 157 -10.89 25.14 -13.08
N SER A 158 -11.06 26.34 -13.65
CA SER A 158 -10.11 26.88 -14.65
C SER A 158 -8.67 27.00 -14.14
N ASN A 159 -8.49 27.24 -12.83
CA ASN A 159 -7.19 27.30 -12.16
C ASN A 159 -7.23 26.48 -10.86
N GLY A 160 -7.24 25.16 -10.96
CA GLY A 160 -7.17 24.27 -9.80
C GLY A 160 -8.46 23.48 -9.53
N MET A 161 -8.79 23.28 -8.26
CA MET A 161 -9.89 22.40 -7.82
C MET A 161 -10.73 23.10 -6.75
N GLN A 162 -12.04 23.16 -6.95
CA GLN A 162 -12.96 23.77 -5.99
C GLN A 162 -13.56 22.71 -5.06
N VAL A 163 -13.63 22.99 -3.76
CA VAL A 163 -14.47 22.20 -2.83
C VAL A 163 -15.92 22.59 -3.04
N LEU A 164 -16.74 21.63 -3.47
CA LEU A 164 -18.18 21.82 -3.63
C LEU A 164 -18.93 21.56 -2.33
N ARG A 165 -18.63 20.42 -1.68
CA ARG A 165 -19.39 19.97 -0.52
C ARG A 165 -18.56 19.05 0.38
N ARG A 166 -18.87 19.07 1.66
CA ARG A 166 -18.41 18.10 2.66
C ARG A 166 -19.60 17.33 3.19
N TYR A 167 -19.52 16.01 3.13
CA TYR A 167 -20.49 15.10 3.75
C TYR A 167 -19.87 14.56 5.03
N TRP A 168 -20.42 15.01 6.17
CA TRP A 168 -19.94 14.62 7.49
C TRP A 168 -20.49 13.25 7.87
N LEU A 169 -19.58 12.32 8.08
CA LEU A 169 -19.87 10.95 8.48
C LEU A 169 -19.69 10.82 10.00
N ALA A 170 -20.42 9.91 10.61
CA ALA A 170 -20.38 9.73 12.06
C ALA A 170 -20.38 8.25 12.42
N PHE A 171 -19.65 7.90 13.47
CA PHE A 171 -19.73 6.57 14.05
C PHE A 171 -21.17 6.25 14.48
N ARG A 172 -21.64 5.05 14.13
CA ARG A 172 -22.92 4.49 14.58
C ARG A 172 -22.66 3.14 15.24
N PRO A 173 -23.07 2.93 16.50
CA PRO A 173 -22.93 1.62 17.12
C PRO A 173 -23.89 0.61 16.49
N PHE A 174 -23.45 -0.63 16.35
CA PHE A 174 -24.28 -1.74 15.91
C PHE A 174 -24.62 -2.68 17.07
N PRO A 175 -25.79 -3.35 17.03
CA PRO A 175 -26.13 -4.35 18.03
C PRO A 175 -25.15 -5.52 18.00
N LYS A 176 -24.97 -6.21 19.13
CA LYS A 176 -24.05 -7.36 19.24
C LYS A 176 -24.33 -8.51 18.26
N THR A 177 -25.55 -8.55 17.71
CA THR A 177 -25.98 -9.52 16.68
C THR A 177 -25.40 -9.22 15.29
N GLN A 178 -24.78 -8.06 15.09
CA GLN A 178 -24.13 -7.65 13.84
C GLN A 178 -22.61 -7.59 14.06
N TYR A 179 -21.93 -8.74 13.96
CA TYR A 179 -20.48 -8.81 14.10
C TYR A 179 -19.78 -8.37 12.81
N PRO A 180 -18.72 -7.53 12.88
CA PRO A 180 -18.13 -6.95 14.09
C PRO A 180 -18.85 -5.68 14.56
N TYR A 181 -19.20 -5.65 15.85
CA TYR A 181 -19.94 -4.55 16.49
C TYR A 181 -19.05 -3.65 17.37
N ARG A 182 -17.79 -4.04 17.60
CA ARG A 182 -16.85 -3.27 18.43
C ARG A 182 -16.11 -2.26 17.57
N TYR A 183 -16.01 -1.03 18.06
CA TYR A 183 -15.16 0.00 17.46
C TYR A 183 -13.70 -0.47 17.41
N GLN A 184 -13.04 -0.25 16.26
CA GLN A 184 -11.70 -0.76 15.99
C GLN A 184 -10.58 0.23 16.33
N GLY A 185 -10.91 1.51 16.54
CA GLY A 185 -9.94 2.53 16.93
C GLY A 185 -9.62 2.50 18.43
N SER A 186 -8.82 3.47 18.88
CA SER A 186 -8.41 3.56 20.28
C SER A 186 -9.58 3.81 21.23
N ARG A 187 -9.53 3.09 22.36
CA ARG A 187 -10.46 3.24 23.47
C ARG A 187 -10.08 4.49 24.26
N GLY A 188 -11.06 5.35 24.55
CA GLY A 188 -10.86 6.59 25.30
C GLY A 188 -10.63 7.84 24.43
N SER A 189 -10.62 7.71 23.10
CA SER A 189 -10.69 8.82 22.15
C SER A 189 -12.08 8.94 21.52
N ALA A 190 -12.32 10.03 20.78
CA ALA A 190 -13.55 10.16 20.00
C ALA A 190 -13.66 9.04 18.95
N TYR A 191 -14.84 8.44 18.82
CA TYR A 191 -15.06 7.39 17.84
C TYR A 191 -15.28 8.00 16.46
N HIS A 192 -14.45 7.58 15.51
CA HIS A 192 -14.48 8.01 14.12
C HIS A 192 -15.27 7.04 13.25
N PHE A 193 -15.96 7.54 12.23
CA PHE A 193 -16.39 6.70 11.11
C PHE A 193 -15.16 6.24 10.32
N TYR A 194 -14.21 7.17 10.12
CA TYR A 194 -12.96 7.02 9.39
C TYR A 194 -13.17 6.61 7.92
N PRO A 195 -13.65 7.54 7.06
CA PRO A 195 -13.87 7.27 5.64
C PRO A 195 -12.61 6.75 4.97
N ASP A 196 -12.73 5.59 4.33
CA ASP A 196 -11.63 4.90 3.67
C ASP A 196 -11.86 4.78 2.17
N GLY A 197 -12.48 3.70 1.68
CA GLY A 197 -12.85 3.54 0.27
C GLY A 197 -14.14 4.26 -0.10
N VAL A 198 -14.27 4.64 -1.37
CA VAL A 198 -15.48 5.27 -1.91
C VAL A 198 -15.77 4.77 -3.33
N THR A 199 -17.05 4.58 -3.65
CA THR A 199 -17.55 4.41 -5.01
C THR A 199 -18.83 5.24 -5.21
N ILE A 200 -19.12 5.60 -6.46
CA ILE A 200 -20.26 6.44 -6.86
C ILE A 200 -21.14 5.61 -7.79
N ASP A 201 -22.47 5.73 -7.64
CA ASP A 201 -23.39 5.11 -8.59
C ASP A 201 -23.28 5.73 -9.99
N ARG A 202 -23.72 4.99 -11.01
CA ARG A 202 -23.56 5.39 -12.40
C ARG A 202 -24.28 6.71 -12.70
N GLU A 203 -25.38 6.96 -12.02
CA GLU A 203 -26.21 8.14 -12.15
C GLU A 203 -25.64 9.36 -11.39
N GLY A 204 -24.62 9.19 -10.54
CA GLY A 204 -24.05 10.27 -9.74
C GLY A 204 -25.00 10.80 -8.65
N LEU A 205 -25.92 9.96 -8.20
CA LEU A 205 -26.92 10.28 -7.17
C LEU A 205 -26.45 9.88 -5.78
N HIS A 206 -25.69 8.80 -5.65
CA HIS A 206 -25.24 8.28 -4.37
C HIS A 206 -23.76 7.95 -4.33
N ALA A 207 -23.15 8.23 -3.18
CA ALA A 207 -21.83 7.71 -2.81
C ALA A 207 -21.96 6.60 -1.78
N TYR A 208 -21.10 5.59 -1.89
CA TYR A 208 -20.94 4.51 -0.92
C TYR A 208 -19.54 4.58 -0.35
N VAL A 209 -19.45 4.77 0.97
CA VAL A 209 -18.18 5.06 1.66
C VAL A 209 -17.98 4.06 2.78
N THR A 210 -16.85 3.36 2.79
CA THR A 210 -16.49 2.46 3.89
C THR A 210 -15.92 3.25 5.07
N GLY A 211 -16.23 2.80 6.28
CA GLY A 211 -15.75 3.39 7.52
C GLY A 211 -14.82 2.42 8.24
N LEU A 212 -13.52 2.53 7.98
CA LEU A 212 -12.48 1.60 8.42
C LEU A 212 -12.61 1.24 9.92
N LEU A 213 -12.71 2.26 10.78
CA LEU A 213 -12.73 2.06 12.23
C LEU A 213 -14.11 1.74 12.79
N SER A 214 -15.17 2.04 12.04
CA SER A 214 -16.56 1.89 12.47
C SER A 214 -17.22 0.59 12.04
N ASN A 215 -16.52 -0.25 11.25
CA ASN A 215 -17.07 -1.47 10.63
C ASN A 215 -18.39 -1.20 9.90
N ALA A 216 -18.46 -0.06 9.20
CA ALA A 216 -19.68 0.39 8.57
C ALA A 216 -19.47 0.71 7.09
N VAL A 217 -20.56 0.70 6.35
CA VAL A 217 -20.67 1.40 5.08
C VAL A 217 -21.76 2.47 5.17
N ALA A 218 -21.49 3.62 4.58
CA ALA A 218 -22.42 4.74 4.49
C ALA A 218 -22.87 4.93 3.04
N ARG A 219 -24.19 5.06 2.83
CA ARG A 219 -24.79 5.48 1.57
C ARG A 219 -25.25 6.92 1.72
N ILE A 220 -24.70 7.79 0.88
CA ILE A 220 -24.92 9.25 0.92
C ILE A 220 -25.71 9.63 -0.32
N ASP A 221 -26.86 10.28 -0.15
CA ASP A 221 -27.51 11.02 -1.24
C ASP A 221 -26.71 12.30 -1.51
N LEU A 222 -26.14 12.42 -2.71
CA LEU A 222 -25.23 13.52 -3.06
C LEU A 222 -25.96 14.86 -3.21
N LYS A 223 -27.26 14.84 -3.52
CA LYS A 223 -28.06 16.06 -3.64
C LYS A 223 -28.51 16.57 -2.28
N THR A 224 -29.10 15.72 -1.46
CA THR A 224 -29.68 16.11 -0.16
C THR A 224 -28.63 16.09 0.96
N GLY A 225 -27.63 15.22 0.86
CA GLY A 225 -26.67 14.93 1.93
C GLY A 225 -27.20 13.98 2.99
N ALA A 226 -28.37 13.35 2.78
CA ALA A 226 -28.91 12.34 3.68
C ALA A 226 -28.00 11.10 3.69
N ILE A 227 -27.78 10.51 4.87
CA ILE A 227 -26.86 9.38 5.04
C ILE A 227 -27.57 8.20 5.71
N GLN A 228 -27.42 7.03 5.11
CA GLN A 228 -27.81 5.74 5.67
C GLN A 228 -26.55 4.94 6.03
N TYR A 229 -26.59 4.20 7.13
CA TYR A 229 -25.47 3.38 7.61
C TYR A 229 -25.90 1.92 7.73
N ALA A 230 -25.00 1.00 7.41
CA ALA A 230 -25.14 -0.41 7.71
C ALA A 230 -23.82 -0.99 8.20
N ASN A 231 -23.90 -2.06 8.98
CA ASN A 231 -22.73 -2.83 9.39
C ASN A 231 -22.14 -3.52 8.16
N ALA A 232 -20.83 -3.32 7.97
CA ALA A 232 -20.00 -4.07 7.05
C ALA A 232 -19.14 -5.07 7.84
N GLY A 233 -18.12 -5.66 7.24
CA GLY A 233 -17.20 -6.54 7.95
C GLY A 233 -16.15 -5.79 8.76
N SER A 234 -15.11 -6.52 9.14
CA SER A 234 -14.00 -6.02 9.95
C SER A 234 -13.04 -5.21 9.08
N TYR A 235 -12.81 -3.95 9.44
CA TYR A 235 -11.97 -3.02 8.65
C TYR A 235 -12.40 -2.97 7.17
N PRO A 236 -13.63 -2.54 6.87
CA PRO A 236 -14.12 -2.48 5.49
C PRO A 236 -13.26 -1.52 4.68
N PHE A 237 -12.73 -1.98 3.55
CA PHE A 237 -11.72 -1.29 2.76
C PHE A 237 -12.31 -0.74 1.46
N ALA A 238 -12.41 -1.54 0.39
CA ALA A 238 -12.88 -1.07 -0.91
C ALA A 238 -14.37 -1.40 -1.14
N PRO A 239 -15.21 -0.43 -1.54
CA PRO A 239 -16.56 -0.70 -2.03
C PRO A 239 -16.64 -0.69 -3.57
N VAL A 240 -17.37 -1.63 -4.16
CA VAL A 240 -17.75 -1.60 -5.59
C VAL A 240 -19.23 -1.90 -5.78
N LEU A 241 -19.80 -1.34 -6.85
CA LEU A 241 -21.15 -1.62 -7.28
C LEU A 241 -21.14 -2.67 -8.40
N ALA A 242 -21.92 -3.73 -8.21
CA ALA A 242 -22.08 -4.83 -9.16
C ALA A 242 -23.56 -5.02 -9.53
N ASP A 243 -23.81 -5.86 -10.52
CA ASP A 243 -25.15 -6.23 -10.97
C ASP A 243 -26.02 -5.03 -11.35
N HIS A 244 -25.46 -4.16 -12.20
CA HIS A 244 -26.04 -2.87 -12.62
C HIS A 244 -26.38 -1.96 -11.44
N GLY A 245 -25.51 -1.92 -10.42
CA GLY A 245 -25.67 -1.05 -9.26
C GLY A 245 -26.66 -1.56 -8.21
N ARG A 246 -27.15 -2.80 -8.33
CA ARG A 246 -28.07 -3.39 -7.35
C ARG A 246 -27.36 -3.97 -6.13
N LEU A 247 -26.13 -4.44 -6.32
CA LEU A 247 -25.34 -5.06 -5.27
C LEU A 247 -24.16 -4.15 -4.92
N LEU A 248 -24.00 -3.89 -3.63
CA LEU A 248 -22.79 -3.29 -3.07
C LEU A 248 -21.92 -4.42 -2.51
N VAL A 249 -20.69 -4.51 -2.98
CA VAL A 249 -19.70 -5.47 -2.50
C VAL A 249 -18.57 -4.72 -1.82
N VAL A 250 -18.18 -5.16 -0.64
CA VAL A 250 -17.15 -4.53 0.20
C VAL A 250 -16.09 -5.58 0.55
N SER A 251 -14.81 -5.24 0.40
CA SER A 251 -13.70 -6.05 0.90
C SER A 251 -13.47 -5.70 2.36
N ASP A 252 -13.22 -6.71 3.18
CA ASP A 252 -13.09 -6.56 4.62
C ASP A 252 -11.66 -6.97 5.04
N TRP A 253 -10.74 -6.00 5.20
CA TRP A 253 -9.31 -6.29 5.41
C TRP A 253 -9.02 -7.26 6.56
N GLY A 254 -9.82 -7.21 7.63
CA GLY A 254 -9.73 -8.13 8.77
C GLY A 254 -10.79 -9.21 8.76
N GLY A 255 -11.33 -9.52 7.58
CA GLY A 255 -12.40 -10.48 7.32
C GLY A 255 -11.95 -11.60 6.37
N CYS A 256 -12.81 -12.63 6.26
CA CYS A 256 -12.57 -13.81 5.42
C CYS A 256 -12.66 -13.58 3.89
N GLY A 257 -12.92 -12.36 3.41
CA GLY A 257 -13.27 -12.09 2.01
C GLY A 257 -14.14 -10.85 1.83
N THR A 258 -15.35 -11.01 1.28
CA THR A 258 -16.22 -9.88 0.93
C THR A 258 -17.59 -9.93 1.60
N THR A 259 -18.14 -8.77 1.91
CA THR A 259 -19.52 -8.57 2.35
C THR A 259 -20.37 -8.04 1.20
N VAL A 260 -21.58 -8.58 1.02
CA VAL A 260 -22.54 -8.18 -0.02
C VAL A 260 -23.79 -7.58 0.61
N LEU A 261 -24.19 -6.39 0.16
CA LEU A 261 -25.39 -5.68 0.58
C LEU A 261 -26.26 -5.29 -0.63
N ASP A 262 -27.55 -5.11 -0.39
CA ASP A 262 -28.43 -4.41 -1.33
C ASP A 262 -28.04 -2.93 -1.40
N ALA A 263 -27.71 -2.43 -2.57
CA ALA A 263 -27.19 -1.07 -2.72
C ALA A 263 -28.25 0.02 -2.47
N ARG A 264 -29.55 -0.29 -2.56
CA ARG A 264 -30.63 0.69 -2.41
C ARG A 264 -30.95 0.95 -0.95
N ASN A 265 -30.98 -0.08 -0.12
CA ASN A 265 -31.40 0.00 1.29
C ASN A 265 -30.33 -0.47 2.29
N LEU A 266 -29.14 -0.85 1.83
CA LEU A 266 -28.03 -1.38 2.63
C LEU A 266 -28.37 -2.62 3.46
N LYS A 267 -29.39 -3.40 3.07
CA LYS A 267 -29.69 -4.67 3.73
C LYS A 267 -28.54 -5.66 3.47
N PRO A 268 -27.94 -6.28 4.50
CA PRO A 268 -26.95 -7.33 4.31
C PRO A 268 -27.56 -8.55 3.61
N LEU A 269 -26.87 -9.05 2.58
CA LEU A 269 -27.29 -10.22 1.79
C LEU A 269 -26.42 -11.46 2.08
N GLY A 270 -25.21 -11.25 2.60
CA GLY A 270 -24.31 -12.31 3.05
C GLY A 270 -22.84 -11.97 2.78
N ARG A 271 -21.99 -12.99 2.86
CA ARG A 271 -20.54 -12.89 2.64
C ARG A 271 -20.06 -13.95 1.66
N VAL A 272 -18.91 -13.71 1.04
CA VAL A 272 -18.12 -14.74 0.34
C VAL A 272 -16.80 -14.86 1.08
N CYS A 273 -16.54 -16.05 1.65
CA CYS A 273 -15.31 -16.35 2.38
C CYS A 273 -14.41 -17.27 1.57
N LEU A 274 -13.10 -17.12 1.73
CA LEU A 274 -12.06 -18.00 1.18
C LEU A 274 -11.30 -18.68 2.32
N GLY A 275 -10.98 -19.97 2.16
CA GLY A 275 -10.16 -20.71 3.13
C GLY A 275 -10.93 -21.20 4.37
N PRO A 276 -10.35 -22.18 5.10
CA PRO A 276 -10.94 -22.71 6.31
C PRO A 276 -10.72 -21.77 7.51
N THR A 277 -11.55 -21.91 8.54
CA THR A 277 -11.31 -21.26 9.83
C THR A 277 -9.97 -21.73 10.41
N THR A 278 -9.11 -20.82 10.85
CA THR A 278 -7.76 -21.14 11.39
C THR A 278 -7.81 -21.73 12.81
N GLY A 279 -8.96 -21.67 13.48
CA GLY A 279 -9.24 -22.40 14.73
C GLY A 279 -10.60 -22.07 15.34
N PRO A 280 -10.99 -22.74 16.44
CA PRO A 280 -12.24 -22.45 17.14
C PRO A 280 -12.31 -21.02 17.71
N ASP A 281 -11.15 -20.44 18.06
CA ASP A 281 -11.03 -19.07 18.60
C ASP A 281 -10.66 -18.02 17.54
N ASN A 282 -10.28 -18.45 16.33
CA ASN A 282 -10.02 -17.59 15.19
C ASN A 282 -10.80 -18.08 13.96
N PRO A 283 -12.05 -17.60 13.77
CA PRO A 283 -12.86 -17.98 12.61
C PRO A 283 -12.36 -17.32 11.32
N ASP A 284 -11.36 -16.43 11.38
CA ASP A 284 -10.86 -15.74 10.20
C ASP A 284 -9.68 -16.49 9.56
N PRO A 285 -9.71 -16.72 8.24
CA PRO A 285 -8.62 -17.29 7.47
C PRO A 285 -7.41 -16.36 7.31
N GLY A 286 -7.54 -15.06 7.62
CA GLY A 286 -6.40 -14.12 7.56
C GLY A 286 -5.91 -13.82 6.14
N ILE A 287 -6.79 -13.93 5.14
CA ILE A 287 -6.43 -13.80 3.71
C ILE A 287 -6.16 -12.36 3.25
N HIS A 288 -6.54 -11.37 4.08
CA HIS A 288 -6.40 -9.95 3.83
C HIS A 288 -6.99 -9.49 2.48
N PRO A 289 -8.34 -9.45 2.34
CA PRO A 289 -8.97 -9.07 1.10
C PRO A 289 -8.85 -7.54 0.89
N THR A 290 -8.22 -7.13 -0.20
CA THR A 290 -7.81 -5.73 -0.42
C THR A 290 -8.57 -5.11 -1.58
N ALA A 291 -8.01 -5.12 -2.80
CA ALA A 291 -8.60 -4.43 -3.93
C ALA A 291 -9.84 -5.16 -4.47
N LEU A 292 -10.74 -4.41 -5.08
CA LEU A 292 -11.97 -4.92 -5.68
C LEU A 292 -12.22 -4.26 -7.03
N VAL A 293 -12.67 -5.06 -8.00
CA VAL A 293 -13.17 -4.57 -9.29
C VAL A 293 -14.42 -5.34 -9.70
N ALA A 294 -15.48 -4.62 -10.08
CA ALA A 294 -16.67 -5.23 -10.65
C ALA A 294 -16.44 -5.52 -12.14
N LEU A 295 -16.83 -6.72 -12.59
CA LEU A 295 -16.80 -7.01 -14.02
C LEU A 295 -18.00 -6.33 -14.71
N PRO A 296 -17.79 -5.64 -15.84
CA PRO A 296 -18.84 -4.87 -16.51
C PRO A 296 -20.13 -5.67 -16.72
N ASP A 297 -21.27 -5.02 -16.44
CA ASP A 297 -22.62 -5.55 -16.72
C ASP A 297 -22.90 -6.96 -16.16
N SER A 298 -22.29 -7.30 -15.02
CA SER A 298 -22.43 -8.61 -14.39
C SER A 298 -22.55 -8.53 -12.86
N SER A 299 -22.93 -9.64 -12.22
CA SER A 299 -22.81 -9.81 -10.77
C SER A 299 -21.42 -10.27 -10.32
N ARG A 300 -20.46 -10.38 -11.24
CA ARG A 300 -19.12 -10.87 -10.96
C ARG A 300 -18.23 -9.76 -10.45
N VAL A 301 -17.44 -10.07 -9.45
CA VAL A 301 -16.46 -9.17 -8.84
C VAL A 301 -15.17 -9.96 -8.66
N VAL A 302 -14.03 -9.31 -8.87
CA VAL A 302 -12.72 -9.86 -8.54
C VAL A 302 -12.17 -9.09 -7.35
N PHE A 303 -11.66 -9.80 -6.35
CA PHE A 303 -10.95 -9.21 -5.21
C PHE A 303 -9.57 -9.81 -5.05
N THR A 304 -8.62 -9.08 -4.49
CA THR A 304 -7.30 -9.65 -4.15
C THR A 304 -7.32 -10.22 -2.74
N ALA A 305 -6.76 -11.41 -2.56
CA ALA A 305 -6.42 -11.97 -1.26
C ALA A 305 -4.92 -11.75 -1.04
N SER A 306 -4.54 -10.57 -0.52
CA SER A 306 -3.16 -10.10 -0.49
C SER A 306 -2.21 -11.05 0.27
N ASN A 307 -2.71 -11.81 1.24
CA ASN A 307 -1.88 -12.73 2.00
C ASN A 307 -1.74 -14.12 1.36
N LEU A 308 -2.44 -14.38 0.25
CA LEU A 308 -2.42 -15.67 -0.45
C LEU A 308 -1.81 -15.60 -1.85
N ASP A 309 -1.42 -14.41 -2.32
CA ASP A 309 -0.96 -14.18 -3.70
C ASP A 309 -1.99 -14.63 -4.76
N GLU A 310 -3.25 -14.31 -4.49
CA GLU A 310 -4.38 -14.69 -5.33
C GLU A 310 -5.28 -13.49 -5.66
N ALA A 311 -5.84 -13.48 -6.88
CA ALA A 311 -7.05 -12.73 -7.18
C ALA A 311 -8.23 -13.69 -7.34
N VAL A 312 -9.36 -13.42 -6.70
CA VAL A 312 -10.49 -14.34 -6.61
C VAL A 312 -11.72 -13.72 -7.25
N GLU A 313 -12.27 -14.39 -8.26
CA GLU A 313 -13.55 -14.03 -8.85
C GLU A 313 -14.70 -14.65 -8.06
N VAL A 314 -15.68 -13.83 -7.72
CA VAL A 314 -16.90 -14.24 -7.02
C VAL A 314 -18.14 -13.77 -7.78
N ASP A 315 -19.22 -14.52 -7.63
CA ASP A 315 -20.56 -14.08 -8.01
C ASP A 315 -21.25 -13.49 -6.79
N ALA A 316 -21.42 -12.17 -6.77
CA ALA A 316 -22.05 -11.45 -5.66
C ALA A 316 -23.53 -11.83 -5.47
N ARG A 317 -24.21 -12.30 -6.53
CA ARG A 317 -25.63 -12.68 -6.45
C ARG A 317 -25.81 -14.02 -5.74
N THR A 318 -24.98 -15.00 -6.11
CA THR A 318 -25.02 -16.35 -5.54
C THR A 318 -24.14 -16.50 -4.30
N ARG A 319 -23.23 -15.54 -4.05
CA ARG A 319 -22.24 -15.50 -2.97
C ARG A 319 -21.31 -16.72 -3.01
N LYS A 320 -20.81 -17.03 -4.21
CA LYS A 320 -19.92 -18.17 -4.45
C LYS A 320 -18.66 -17.72 -5.15
N VAL A 321 -17.55 -18.36 -4.80
CA VAL A 321 -16.32 -18.31 -5.59
C VAL A 321 -16.59 -18.94 -6.95
N VAL A 322 -16.15 -18.25 -8.00
CA VAL A 322 -16.22 -18.70 -9.39
C VAL A 322 -14.90 -19.35 -9.77
N ARG A 323 -13.79 -18.70 -9.46
CA ARG A 323 -12.42 -19.18 -9.70
C ARG A 323 -11.39 -18.31 -8.98
N THR A 324 -10.16 -18.77 -9.01
CA THR A 324 -8.97 -18.06 -8.54
C THR A 324 -8.00 -17.85 -9.71
N PHE A 325 -7.41 -16.67 -9.79
CA PHE A 325 -6.25 -16.34 -10.59
C PHE A 325 -5.05 -16.42 -9.65
N ASP A 326 -4.18 -17.39 -9.94
CA ASP A 326 -2.93 -17.61 -9.21
C ASP A 326 -1.90 -16.57 -9.67
N ASP A 327 -1.44 -15.73 -8.75
CA ASP A 327 -0.53 -14.61 -9.01
C ASP A 327 0.94 -14.96 -8.75
N GLU A 328 1.25 -16.25 -8.61
CA GLU A 328 2.62 -16.73 -8.53
C GLU A 328 3.42 -16.31 -9.78
N PRO A 329 4.56 -15.61 -9.63
CA PRO A 329 5.42 -15.24 -10.77
C PRO A 329 6.05 -16.45 -11.48
N TRP A 330 6.06 -17.62 -10.82
CA TRP A 330 6.33 -18.93 -11.40
C TRP A 330 5.71 -20.01 -10.51
N THR A 331 5.37 -21.17 -11.07
CA THR A 331 4.77 -22.28 -10.30
C THR A 331 5.62 -22.71 -9.10
N GLY A 332 5.01 -22.68 -7.91
CA GLY A 332 5.63 -22.97 -6.62
C GLY A 332 6.53 -21.84 -6.12
N ALA A 333 6.26 -20.59 -6.50
CA ALA A 333 6.91 -19.45 -5.88
C ALA A 333 6.56 -19.38 -4.38
N PRO A 334 7.51 -19.03 -3.49
CA PRO A 334 7.17 -18.69 -2.12
C PRO A 334 6.22 -17.48 -2.09
N PRO A 335 5.35 -17.38 -1.06
CA PRO A 335 4.45 -16.24 -0.94
C PRO A 335 5.23 -14.93 -0.73
N GLY A 336 4.65 -13.83 -1.18
CA GLY A 336 5.21 -12.49 -1.09
C GLY A 336 4.89 -11.57 -2.28
N GLY A 337 3.94 -11.94 -3.13
CA GLY A 337 3.47 -11.08 -4.23
C GLY A 337 2.69 -9.86 -3.74
N TYR A 338 1.85 -10.03 -2.71
CA TYR A 338 0.96 -9.00 -2.15
C TYR A 338 0.14 -8.28 -3.23
N PRO A 339 -0.83 -8.97 -3.85
CA PRO A 339 -1.70 -8.34 -4.84
C PRO A 339 -2.59 -7.28 -4.17
N ASP A 340 -2.32 -6.00 -4.43
CA ASP A 340 -2.94 -4.88 -3.68
C ASP A 340 -3.79 -3.95 -4.56
N ALA A 341 -3.80 -4.16 -5.88
CA ALA A 341 -4.63 -3.39 -6.80
C ALA A 341 -5.11 -4.21 -8.01
N LEU A 342 -6.30 -3.87 -8.50
CA LEU A 342 -6.92 -4.51 -9.66
C LEU A 342 -7.42 -3.49 -10.68
N ALA A 343 -7.31 -3.83 -11.96
CA ALA A 343 -8.04 -3.16 -13.03
C ALA A 343 -8.46 -4.16 -14.10
N VAL A 344 -9.56 -3.87 -14.79
CA VAL A 344 -10.05 -4.69 -15.90
C VAL A 344 -10.18 -3.83 -17.16
N HIS A 345 -9.65 -4.32 -18.27
CA HIS A 345 -9.81 -3.66 -19.58
C HIS A 345 -9.78 -4.69 -20.71
N ALA A 346 -10.73 -4.59 -21.65
CA ALA A 346 -10.76 -5.36 -22.89
C ALA A 346 -10.49 -6.88 -22.72
N GLY A 347 -11.15 -7.52 -21.75
CA GLY A 347 -10.99 -8.96 -21.49
C GLY A 347 -9.70 -9.34 -20.78
N ARG A 348 -8.99 -8.37 -20.19
CA ARG A 348 -7.82 -8.63 -19.33
C ARG A 348 -8.05 -8.16 -17.91
N LEU A 349 -7.51 -8.93 -16.98
CA LEU A 349 -7.34 -8.55 -15.58
C LEU A 349 -5.89 -8.14 -15.36
N TYR A 350 -5.68 -6.99 -14.74
CA TYR A 350 -4.38 -6.50 -14.31
C TYR A 350 -4.36 -6.54 -12.78
N VAL A 351 -3.37 -7.21 -12.21
CA VAL A 351 -3.18 -7.34 -10.76
C VAL A 351 -1.83 -6.75 -10.41
N ALA A 352 -1.78 -5.74 -9.55
CA ALA A 352 -0.51 -5.16 -9.12
C ALA A 352 -0.01 -5.84 -7.85
N ASN A 353 1.21 -6.36 -7.92
CA ASN A 353 1.89 -7.07 -6.85
C ASN A 353 2.84 -6.13 -6.13
N ALA A 354 2.45 -5.68 -4.93
CA ALA A 354 3.21 -4.71 -4.16
C ALA A 354 4.57 -5.26 -3.70
N GLY A 355 4.66 -6.57 -3.45
CA GLY A 355 5.90 -7.23 -3.06
C GLY A 355 6.84 -7.56 -4.22
N ASN A 356 6.30 -7.79 -5.42
CA ASN A 356 7.09 -8.09 -6.61
C ASN A 356 7.40 -6.85 -7.47
N ASP A 357 6.85 -5.68 -7.12
CA ASP A 357 6.98 -4.45 -7.90
C ASP A 357 6.58 -4.64 -9.38
N ASP A 358 5.56 -5.46 -9.63
CA ASP A 358 5.08 -5.76 -10.98
C ASP A 358 3.54 -5.74 -11.09
N ILE A 359 3.07 -5.88 -12.32
CA ILE A 359 1.66 -6.12 -12.63
C ILE A 359 1.55 -7.40 -13.42
N ALA A 360 0.87 -8.39 -12.88
CA ALA A 360 0.46 -9.56 -13.61
C ALA A 360 -0.74 -9.26 -14.52
N VAL A 361 -0.63 -9.72 -15.76
CA VAL A 361 -1.67 -9.58 -16.79
C VAL A 361 -2.29 -10.94 -17.03
N PHE A 362 -3.58 -11.10 -16.77
CA PHE A 362 -4.32 -12.32 -17.03
C PHE A 362 -5.31 -12.13 -18.18
N ASP A 363 -5.48 -13.17 -18.98
CA ASP A 363 -6.66 -13.29 -19.83
C ASP A 363 -7.86 -13.56 -18.93
N LEU A 364 -8.81 -12.62 -18.92
CA LEU A 364 -9.97 -12.69 -18.03
C LEU A 364 -10.86 -13.87 -18.39
N HIS A 365 -10.91 -14.38 -19.63
CA HIS A 365 -11.80 -15.51 -19.93
C HIS A 365 -11.23 -16.84 -19.45
N SER A 366 -10.00 -17.15 -19.82
CA SER A 366 -9.33 -18.43 -19.53
C SER A 366 -8.69 -18.49 -18.14
N GLY A 367 -8.43 -17.35 -17.50
CA GLY A 367 -7.68 -17.30 -16.25
C GLY A 367 -6.16 -17.44 -16.43
N ARG A 368 -5.68 -17.53 -17.66
CA ARG A 368 -4.25 -17.72 -17.94
C ARG A 368 -3.46 -16.42 -17.76
N GLN A 369 -2.37 -16.47 -17.00
CA GLN A 369 -1.40 -15.39 -16.94
C GLN A 369 -0.68 -15.23 -18.30
N LEU A 370 -0.70 -14.01 -18.83
CA LEU A 370 -0.14 -13.63 -20.13
C LEU A 370 1.27 -13.06 -20.00
N GLY A 371 1.61 -12.47 -18.86
CA GLY A 371 2.92 -11.90 -18.58
C GLY A 371 2.90 -10.90 -17.42
N LEU A 372 4.04 -10.26 -17.20
CA LEU A 372 4.29 -9.28 -16.15
C LEU A 372 4.70 -7.92 -16.72
N ILE A 373 4.38 -6.84 -16.02
CA ILE A 373 4.81 -5.46 -16.34
C ILE A 373 5.61 -4.92 -15.16
N PRO A 374 6.86 -4.45 -15.35
CA PRO A 374 7.64 -3.88 -14.26
C PRO A 374 7.09 -2.52 -13.84
N THR A 375 7.10 -2.27 -12.54
CA THR A 375 6.64 -1.01 -11.94
C THR A 375 7.72 -0.38 -11.07
N ALA A 376 7.39 0.76 -10.48
CA ALA A 376 8.17 1.37 -9.41
C ALA A 376 7.83 0.71 -8.06
N TRP A 377 8.55 1.06 -7.00
CA TRP A 377 8.46 0.36 -5.72
C TRP A 377 7.08 0.50 -5.06
N TYR A 378 6.49 -0.65 -4.73
CA TYR A 378 5.25 -0.82 -3.99
C TYR A 378 4.02 -0.27 -4.75
N PRO A 379 3.61 -0.89 -5.88
CA PRO A 379 2.40 -0.49 -6.61
C PRO A 379 1.12 -0.69 -5.77
N THR A 380 0.35 0.39 -5.58
CA THR A 380 -0.78 0.46 -4.63
C THR A 380 -2.14 0.64 -5.28
N SER A 381 -2.21 1.10 -6.54
CA SER A 381 -3.49 1.34 -7.20
C SER A 381 -3.36 1.29 -8.72
N LEU A 382 -4.40 0.80 -9.37
CA LEU A 382 -4.54 0.70 -10.81
C LEU A 382 -5.80 1.42 -11.26
N ALA A 383 -5.72 2.12 -12.38
CA ALA A 383 -6.90 2.62 -13.08
C ALA A 383 -6.80 2.33 -14.58
N ALA A 384 -7.82 1.67 -15.12
CA ALA A 384 -7.97 1.45 -16.54
C ALA A 384 -8.63 2.68 -17.20
N GLY A 385 -7.87 3.43 -17.99
CA GLY A 385 -8.43 4.46 -18.86
C GLY A 385 -8.77 3.92 -20.25
N PRO A 386 -9.30 4.78 -21.15
CA PRO A 386 -9.71 4.36 -22.50
C PRO A 386 -8.57 3.81 -23.39
N GLY A 387 -7.33 4.27 -23.18
CA GLY A 387 -6.19 3.88 -24.03
C GLY A 387 -4.90 3.54 -23.28
N ALA A 388 -4.93 3.59 -21.95
CA ALA A 388 -3.78 3.32 -21.11
C ALA A 388 -4.19 2.83 -19.72
N LEU A 389 -3.30 2.04 -19.13
CA LEU A 389 -3.30 1.68 -17.72
C LEU A 389 -2.48 2.73 -16.95
N TYR A 390 -3.00 3.16 -15.80
CA TYR A 390 -2.32 4.03 -14.85
C TYR A 390 -2.05 3.29 -13.56
N VAL A 391 -0.86 3.49 -13.01
CA VAL A 391 -0.35 2.77 -11.85
C VAL A 391 0.23 3.78 -10.88
N THR A 392 -0.16 3.72 -9.61
CA THR A 392 0.57 4.45 -8.56
C THR A 392 1.47 3.49 -7.80
N ALA A 393 2.71 3.90 -7.57
CA ALA A 393 3.65 3.22 -6.71
C ALA A 393 3.96 4.13 -5.52
N ALA A 394 3.67 3.67 -4.30
CA ALA A 394 3.69 4.50 -3.11
C ALA A 394 5.10 4.90 -2.67
N LYS A 395 6.10 4.03 -2.93
CA LYS A 395 7.50 4.24 -2.56
C LYS A 395 8.39 4.67 -3.74
N GLY A 396 7.78 4.79 -4.93
CA GLY A 396 8.38 5.38 -6.12
C GLY A 396 9.71 4.75 -6.50
N LEU A 397 10.75 5.57 -6.66
CA LEU A 397 12.07 5.10 -7.08
C LEU A 397 13.00 4.77 -5.89
N GLY A 398 12.44 4.73 -4.67
CA GLY A 398 13.19 4.64 -3.41
C GLY A 398 13.49 6.00 -2.78
N SER A 399 13.99 5.98 -1.54
CA SER A 399 14.24 7.18 -0.74
C SER A 399 15.65 7.77 -0.91
N GLY A 400 16.59 6.98 -1.44
CA GLY A 400 18.00 7.35 -1.52
C GLY A 400 18.66 7.56 -0.15
N PRO A 401 19.91 8.03 -0.10
CA PRO A 401 20.61 8.28 1.17
C PRO A 401 20.01 9.48 1.92
N ASN A 402 19.83 9.33 3.24
CA ASN A 402 19.34 10.40 4.11
C ASN A 402 20.45 11.39 4.53
N LEU A 403 20.98 12.13 3.56
CA LEU A 403 22.11 13.06 3.77
C LEU A 403 21.75 14.32 4.58
N ARG A 404 20.46 14.57 4.81
CA ARG A 404 19.95 15.77 5.48
C ARG A 404 19.24 15.47 6.81
N HIS A 405 19.39 14.26 7.33
CA HIS A 405 18.76 13.82 8.59
C HIS A 405 17.24 14.09 8.62
N GLN A 406 16.58 13.84 7.49
CA GLN A 406 15.15 14.01 7.31
C GLN A 406 14.38 12.88 7.99
N TRP A 407 13.10 13.13 8.27
CA TRP A 407 12.19 12.06 8.67
C TRP A 407 11.96 11.10 7.51
N VAL A 408 12.12 9.80 7.73
CA VAL A 408 11.95 8.76 6.69
C VAL A 408 10.58 8.83 6.03
N GLY A 409 9.56 9.16 6.81
CA GLY A 409 8.19 9.32 6.33
C GLY A 409 7.98 10.50 5.39
N ASP A 410 8.97 11.38 5.21
CA ASP A 410 8.96 12.46 4.20
C ASP A 410 9.75 12.09 2.93
N MET A 411 10.45 10.94 2.90
CA MET A 411 11.37 10.56 1.82
C MET A 411 10.83 9.51 0.84
N MET A 412 9.60 9.03 1.03
CA MET A 412 8.98 8.00 0.19
C MET A 412 8.09 8.64 -0.88
N HIS A 413 8.72 9.36 -1.81
CA HIS A 413 8.00 9.98 -2.92
C HIS A 413 7.41 8.89 -3.82
N GLY A 414 6.17 9.06 -4.26
CA GLY A 414 5.53 8.09 -5.13
C GLY A 414 5.79 8.36 -6.60
N VAL A 415 5.32 7.46 -7.45
CA VAL A 415 5.33 7.60 -8.92
C VAL A 415 3.94 7.28 -9.48
N LEU A 416 3.52 8.07 -10.47
CA LEU A 416 2.42 7.76 -11.36
C LEU A 416 3.01 7.27 -12.69
N GLN A 417 2.72 6.03 -13.04
CA GLN A 417 3.18 5.38 -14.26
C GLN A 417 2.02 5.18 -15.23
N ARG A 418 2.25 5.45 -16.52
CA ARG A 418 1.28 5.27 -17.60
C ARG A 418 1.84 4.40 -18.71
N LEU A 419 1.10 3.34 -19.07
CA LEU A 419 1.39 2.50 -20.23
C LEU A 419 0.19 2.42 -21.15
N SER A 420 0.38 2.66 -22.45
CA SER A 420 -0.68 2.41 -23.44
C SER A 420 -0.91 0.91 -23.63
N TYR A 421 -2.16 0.50 -23.84
CA TYR A 421 -2.46 -0.91 -24.10
C TYR A 421 -1.74 -1.44 -25.35
N ALA A 422 -1.64 -0.64 -26.41
CA ALA A 422 -0.86 -0.98 -27.60
C ALA A 422 0.62 -1.28 -27.30
N ARG A 423 1.22 -0.61 -26.31
CA ARG A 423 2.58 -0.89 -25.87
C ARG A 423 2.65 -2.17 -25.04
N ILE A 424 1.69 -2.37 -24.14
CA ILE A 424 1.58 -3.60 -23.36
C ILE A 424 1.48 -4.80 -24.31
N ASP A 425 0.57 -4.76 -25.28
CA ASP A 425 0.35 -5.83 -26.27
C ASP A 425 1.61 -6.19 -27.04
N ARG A 426 2.34 -5.18 -27.50
CA ARG A 426 3.55 -5.35 -28.32
C ARG A 426 4.72 -5.89 -27.49
N ASP A 427 4.91 -5.36 -26.28
CA ASP A 427 6.15 -5.54 -25.52
C ASP A 427 6.02 -6.51 -24.34
N LEU A 428 4.85 -7.09 -24.07
CA LEU A 428 4.60 -7.93 -22.87
C LEU A 428 5.67 -9.02 -22.60
N PRO A 429 6.18 -9.76 -23.61
CA PRO A 429 7.27 -10.72 -23.36
C PRO A 429 8.57 -10.07 -22.86
N ARG A 430 8.94 -8.91 -23.41
CA ARG A 430 10.11 -8.14 -22.97
C ARG A 430 9.89 -7.56 -21.57
N LEU A 431 8.70 -7.01 -21.32
CA LEU A 431 8.29 -6.50 -20.01
C LEU A 431 8.39 -7.60 -18.94
N THR A 432 7.92 -8.80 -19.26
CA THR A 432 7.97 -9.96 -18.35
C THR A 432 9.41 -10.33 -18.00
N THR A 433 10.30 -10.30 -18.98
CA THR A 433 11.73 -10.58 -18.75
C THR A 433 12.36 -9.54 -17.81
N VAL A 434 12.00 -8.26 -17.97
CA VAL A 434 12.48 -7.19 -17.08
C VAL A 434 11.94 -7.37 -15.66
N ALA A 435 10.63 -7.58 -15.49
CA ALA A 435 10.02 -7.77 -14.17
C ALA A 435 10.63 -8.96 -13.41
N LEU A 436 10.82 -10.10 -14.08
CA LEU A 436 11.48 -11.27 -13.47
C LEU A 436 12.94 -11.00 -13.12
N ALA A 437 13.69 -10.30 -13.99
CA ALA A 437 15.10 -10.00 -13.74
C ALA A 437 15.29 -8.98 -12.61
N ASP A 438 14.39 -8.01 -12.46
CA ASP A 438 14.44 -7.01 -11.40
C ASP A 438 14.31 -7.64 -10.00
N ASN A 439 13.52 -8.70 -9.91
CA ASN A 439 13.29 -9.49 -8.69
C ASN A 439 14.28 -10.66 -8.49
N GLY A 440 15.17 -10.93 -9.45
CA GLY A 440 16.03 -12.13 -9.41
C GLY A 440 15.26 -13.45 -9.60
N PHE A 441 14.08 -13.39 -10.22
CA PHE A 441 13.18 -14.51 -10.45
C PHE A 441 13.46 -15.28 -11.74
N ASP A 442 14.44 -14.88 -12.54
CA ASP A 442 14.84 -15.68 -13.68
C ASP A 442 15.32 -17.07 -13.25
N LYS A 443 15.14 -18.04 -14.15
CA LYS A 443 15.34 -19.45 -13.85
C LYS A 443 16.77 -19.76 -13.38
N ALA A 444 17.77 -19.07 -13.91
CA ALA A 444 19.17 -19.32 -13.56
C ALA A 444 19.45 -18.87 -12.12
N HIS A 445 19.05 -17.66 -11.75
CA HIS A 445 19.19 -17.18 -10.37
C HIS A 445 18.42 -18.04 -9.38
N ARG A 446 17.17 -18.44 -9.70
CA ARG A 446 16.38 -19.32 -8.81
C ARG A 446 17.06 -20.67 -8.56
N ILE A 447 17.63 -21.30 -9.59
CA ILE A 447 18.33 -22.58 -9.43
C ILE A 447 19.59 -22.42 -8.58
N ALA A 448 20.35 -21.34 -8.79
CA ALA A 448 21.55 -21.04 -8.00
C ALA A 448 21.18 -20.80 -6.52
N LEU A 449 20.23 -19.90 -6.27
CA LEU A 449 19.77 -19.58 -4.91
C LEU A 449 19.21 -20.81 -4.19
N ALA A 450 18.40 -21.64 -4.86
CA ALA A 450 17.88 -22.86 -4.27
C ALA A 450 18.99 -23.86 -3.90
N ARG A 451 20.08 -23.92 -4.67
CA ARG A 451 21.25 -24.75 -4.34
C ARG A 451 21.96 -24.21 -3.10
N ASP A 452 22.22 -22.91 -3.06
CA ASP A 452 22.94 -22.26 -1.97
C ASP A 452 22.14 -22.32 -0.66
N ASN A 453 20.82 -22.09 -0.72
CA ASN A 453 19.92 -22.21 0.40
C ASN A 453 19.86 -23.65 0.96
N ARG A 454 19.86 -24.68 0.09
CA ARG A 454 19.89 -26.08 0.55
C ARG A 454 21.19 -26.39 1.29
N THR A 455 22.34 -26.00 0.74
CA THR A 455 23.64 -26.20 1.37
C THR A 455 23.72 -25.49 2.72
N THR A 456 23.34 -24.22 2.75
CA THR A 456 23.36 -23.38 3.95
C THR A 456 22.42 -23.93 5.02
N THR A 457 21.17 -24.25 4.65
CA THR A 457 20.18 -24.80 5.59
C THR A 457 20.62 -26.13 6.19
N ALA A 458 21.19 -27.04 5.37
CA ALA A 458 21.70 -28.31 5.87
C ALA A 458 22.85 -28.12 6.86
N TYR A 459 23.76 -27.18 6.59
CA TYR A 459 24.82 -26.82 7.53
C TYR A 459 24.24 -26.24 8.82
N LEU A 460 23.37 -25.24 8.73
CA LEU A 460 22.79 -24.58 9.91
C LEU A 460 22.01 -25.56 10.79
N ARG A 461 21.15 -26.41 10.21
CA ARG A 461 20.36 -27.40 10.97
C ARG A 461 21.21 -28.46 11.68
N LYS A 462 22.41 -28.73 11.18
CA LYS A 462 23.35 -29.66 11.84
C LYS A 462 24.06 -29.04 13.06
N HIS A 463 24.25 -27.71 13.07
CA HIS A 463 25.09 -27.03 14.06
C HIS A 463 24.33 -26.10 14.99
N ILE A 464 23.10 -25.69 14.64
CA ILE A 464 22.27 -24.77 15.42
C ILE A 464 20.96 -25.48 15.78
N HIS A 465 20.80 -25.76 17.08
CA HIS A 465 19.57 -26.35 17.64
C HIS A 465 18.63 -25.32 18.24
N TYR A 466 19.18 -24.22 18.75
CA TYR A 466 18.43 -23.17 19.42
C TYR A 466 18.90 -21.80 18.92
N VAL A 467 17.92 -20.96 18.58
CA VAL A 467 18.10 -19.55 18.27
C VAL A 467 17.40 -18.75 19.36
N VAL A 468 18.16 -17.90 20.04
CA VAL A 468 17.61 -16.90 20.95
C VAL A 468 17.74 -15.57 20.24
N PHE A 469 16.60 -14.95 19.93
CA PHE A 469 16.51 -13.64 19.30
C PHE A 469 16.17 -12.59 20.35
N ILE A 470 17.03 -11.59 20.48
CA ILE A 470 16.82 -10.45 21.39
C ILE A 470 16.77 -9.20 20.54
N LEU A 471 15.57 -8.61 20.46
CA LEU A 471 15.35 -7.32 19.79
C LEU A 471 15.52 -6.18 20.80
N ARG A 472 16.45 -5.27 20.52
CA ARG A 472 16.56 -3.99 21.25
C ARG A 472 16.01 -2.88 20.37
N GLU A 473 14.77 -2.47 20.67
CA GLU A 473 14.05 -1.43 19.92
C GLU A 473 14.55 -0.03 20.29
N ASN A 474 14.51 0.91 19.33
CA ASN A 474 14.86 2.32 19.50
C ASN A 474 16.30 2.52 19.99
N LYS A 475 17.21 1.67 19.51
CA LYS A 475 18.65 1.77 19.74
C LYS A 475 19.40 1.69 18.42
N THR A 476 20.26 2.66 18.16
CA THR A 476 21.18 2.58 17.03
C THR A 476 22.42 1.77 17.43
N PHE A 477 23.16 1.28 16.42
CA PHE A 477 24.42 0.57 16.66
C PHE A 477 25.39 1.44 17.47
N ASP A 478 25.60 2.69 17.06
CA ASP A 478 26.56 3.58 17.72
C ASP A 478 26.13 4.00 19.14
N GLU A 479 24.84 4.12 19.42
CA GLU A 479 24.35 4.40 20.79
C GLU A 479 24.82 3.35 21.79
N ASP A 480 24.78 2.08 21.39
CA ASP A 480 25.11 0.91 22.21
C ASP A 480 26.60 0.50 22.10
N LEU A 481 27.21 0.61 20.92
CA LEU A 481 28.53 0.05 20.59
C LEU A 481 29.51 1.08 19.99
N GLY A 482 29.18 2.38 19.98
CA GLY A 482 30.06 3.43 19.46
C GLY A 482 31.42 3.53 20.19
N ASP A 483 31.50 3.12 21.46
CA ASP A 483 32.76 3.04 22.22
C ASP A 483 33.48 1.68 22.05
N PHE A 484 32.99 0.79 21.20
CA PHE A 484 33.60 -0.51 20.93
C PHE A 484 34.71 -0.40 19.87
N ALA A 485 35.91 0.01 20.31
CA ALA A 485 37.07 0.21 19.44
C ALA A 485 37.35 -0.90 18.39
N PRO A 486 37.14 -2.21 18.66
CA PRO A 486 37.36 -3.26 17.67
C PRO A 486 36.44 -3.19 16.43
N ALA A 487 35.27 -2.54 16.51
CA ALA A 487 34.42 -2.29 15.34
C ALA A 487 35.02 -1.25 14.38
N GLY A 488 36.10 -0.57 14.78
CA GLY A 488 36.86 0.33 13.92
C GLY A 488 36.00 1.48 13.37
N HIS A 489 35.93 1.61 12.06
CA HIS A 489 35.20 2.70 11.40
C HIS A 489 33.67 2.59 11.49
N TRP A 490 33.15 1.44 11.91
CA TRP A 490 31.71 1.22 12.09
C TRP A 490 31.18 1.72 13.44
N ALA A 491 32.06 2.05 14.38
CA ALA A 491 31.70 2.60 15.68
C ALA A 491 32.18 4.05 15.81
N ASP A 492 31.25 4.99 15.93
CA ASP A 492 31.53 6.38 16.25
C ASP A 492 31.28 6.68 17.73
N ARG A 493 32.39 6.81 18.48
CA ARG A 493 32.35 7.15 19.91
C ARG A 493 31.60 8.44 20.22
N LYS A 494 31.47 9.37 19.26
CA LYS A 494 30.71 10.62 19.46
C LYS A 494 29.20 10.40 19.55
N LEU A 495 28.72 9.26 19.06
CA LEU A 495 27.31 8.86 19.08
C LEU A 495 27.01 7.86 20.21
N ALA A 496 28.04 7.40 20.94
CA ALA A 496 27.88 6.48 22.06
C ALA A 496 27.13 7.13 23.24
N LEU A 497 26.02 6.52 23.64
CA LEU A 497 25.29 6.87 24.85
C LEU A 497 25.64 5.94 26.02
N TYR A 498 26.11 4.72 25.70
CA TYR A 498 26.46 3.69 26.67
C TYR A 498 27.88 3.18 26.44
N GLY A 499 28.51 2.72 27.52
CA GLY A 499 29.82 2.06 27.47
C GLY A 499 29.77 0.64 28.02
N PRO A 500 30.94 -0.01 28.12
CA PRO A 500 31.05 -1.36 28.67
C PRO A 500 30.64 -1.46 30.14
N ARG A 501 30.52 -0.32 30.85
CA ARG A 501 30.03 -0.27 32.23
C ARG A 501 28.51 -0.42 32.30
N GLU A 502 27.78 0.24 31.41
CA GLU A 502 26.31 0.22 31.37
C GLU A 502 25.79 -1.02 30.62
N LEU A 503 26.52 -1.49 29.60
CA LEU A 503 26.15 -2.63 28.75
C LEU A 503 27.21 -3.75 28.77
N PRO A 504 27.59 -4.28 29.94
CA PRO A 504 28.71 -5.23 30.07
C PRO A 504 28.51 -6.52 29.26
N ASN A 505 27.28 -7.04 29.22
CA ASN A 505 26.96 -8.26 28.47
C ASN A 505 27.05 -8.03 26.95
N LEU A 506 26.60 -6.88 26.46
CA LEU A 506 26.64 -6.56 25.04
C LEU A 506 28.08 -6.43 24.53
N PHE A 507 28.91 -5.68 25.26
CA PHE A 507 30.33 -5.53 24.92
C PHE A 507 31.10 -6.86 25.03
N SER A 508 30.69 -7.73 25.97
CA SER A 508 31.23 -9.09 26.06
C SER A 508 30.89 -9.90 24.81
N TRP A 509 29.62 -9.93 24.39
CA TRP A 509 29.22 -10.64 23.17
C TRP A 509 29.91 -10.07 21.93
N ALA A 510 29.96 -8.74 21.76
CA ALA A 510 30.65 -8.12 20.63
C ALA A 510 32.15 -8.48 20.56
N ARG A 511 32.79 -8.78 21.70
CA ARG A 511 34.21 -9.16 21.77
C ARG A 511 34.48 -10.64 21.53
N HIS A 512 33.58 -11.49 21.99
CA HIS A 512 33.80 -12.94 22.04
C HIS A 512 33.03 -13.71 20.96
N ASP A 513 32.00 -13.11 20.37
CA ASP A 513 31.13 -13.70 19.36
C ASP A 513 31.20 -12.92 18.03
N ALA A 514 30.35 -13.32 17.08
CA ALA A 514 30.22 -12.62 15.81
C ALA A 514 29.42 -11.32 15.99
N LEU A 515 30.04 -10.19 15.68
CA LEU A 515 29.38 -8.91 15.52
C LEU A 515 29.09 -8.68 14.02
N PHE A 516 27.80 -8.55 13.69
CA PHE A 516 27.37 -8.14 12.35
C PHE A 516 26.93 -6.69 12.41
N ASP A 517 27.50 -5.88 11.53
CA ASP A 517 27.09 -4.51 11.24
C ASP A 517 26.70 -4.39 9.76
N ASN A 518 26.18 -3.22 9.37
CA ASN A 518 25.89 -2.89 7.98
C ASN A 518 24.90 -3.83 7.26
N PHE A 519 23.75 -4.10 7.89
CA PHE A 519 22.64 -4.80 7.28
C PHE A 519 21.58 -3.82 6.76
N TYR A 520 20.93 -4.20 5.66
CA TYR A 520 19.71 -3.55 5.18
C TYR A 520 18.52 -4.04 6.00
N ALA A 521 17.54 -3.17 6.22
CA ALA A 521 16.30 -3.50 6.92
C ALA A 521 15.11 -3.08 6.07
N ASP A 522 14.10 -3.96 5.97
CA ASP A 522 12.93 -3.78 5.11
C ASP A 522 11.82 -2.89 5.71
N GLY A 523 11.99 -2.42 6.95
CA GLY A 523 11.03 -1.55 7.63
C GLY A 523 11.48 -0.09 7.69
N GLU A 524 10.64 0.84 7.24
CA GLU A 524 10.90 2.29 7.38
C GLU A 524 10.72 2.78 8.82
N VAL A 525 9.76 2.20 9.56
CA VAL A 525 9.46 2.55 10.96
C VAL A 525 9.22 1.31 11.81
N THR A 526 9.16 1.49 13.14
CA THR A 526 9.00 0.37 14.10
C THR A 526 7.76 -0.49 13.82
N ALA A 527 6.66 0.12 13.36
CA ALA A 527 5.42 -0.60 13.08
C ALA A 527 5.59 -1.73 12.05
N GLN A 528 6.40 -1.50 11.01
CA GLN A 528 6.69 -2.50 9.97
C GLN A 528 7.83 -3.40 10.42
N ALA A 529 8.90 -2.83 10.99
CA ALA A 529 10.09 -3.57 11.41
C ALA A 529 9.76 -4.68 12.41
N HIS A 530 8.84 -4.44 13.36
CA HIS A 530 8.40 -5.47 14.31
C HIS A 530 7.76 -6.67 13.61
N GLN A 531 6.92 -6.44 12.60
CA GLN A 531 6.31 -7.53 11.84
C GLN A 531 7.37 -8.28 11.04
N TRP A 532 8.27 -7.58 10.35
CA TRP A 532 9.37 -8.19 9.61
C TRP A 532 10.26 -9.09 10.49
N VAL A 533 10.67 -8.63 11.68
CA VAL A 533 11.57 -9.45 12.53
C VAL A 533 10.87 -10.62 13.21
N THR A 534 9.55 -10.58 13.41
CA THR A 534 8.81 -11.68 14.06
C THR A 534 8.08 -12.61 13.10
N ALA A 535 7.74 -12.14 11.91
CA ALA A 535 6.91 -12.83 10.93
C ALA A 535 7.52 -12.88 9.51
N ALA A 536 8.70 -12.28 9.30
CA ALA A 536 9.39 -12.19 8.00
C ALA A 536 8.57 -11.51 6.89
N SER A 537 7.56 -10.72 7.27
CA SER A 537 6.64 -10.02 6.37
C SER A 537 5.86 -8.96 7.16
N ASP A 538 5.30 -7.96 6.47
CA ASP A 538 4.22 -7.11 6.96
C ASP A 538 3.08 -7.02 5.93
N SER A 539 1.86 -6.71 6.39
CA SER A 539 0.69 -6.65 5.51
C SER A 539 0.47 -5.28 4.89
N ASP A 540 -0.30 -5.24 3.79
CA ASP A 540 -0.77 -4.00 3.15
C ASP A 540 -1.46 -3.05 4.15
N PHE A 541 -2.23 -3.59 5.10
CA PHE A 541 -2.77 -2.81 6.21
C PHE A 541 -1.69 -2.01 6.94
N VAL A 542 -0.59 -2.65 7.33
CA VAL A 542 0.49 -1.98 8.07
C VAL A 542 1.12 -0.91 7.20
N GLN A 543 1.45 -1.26 5.94
CA GLN A 543 2.06 -0.37 4.95
C GLN A 543 1.22 0.89 4.73
N ARG A 544 -0.11 0.78 4.64
CA ARG A 544 -1.02 1.92 4.39
C ARG A 544 -1.44 2.70 5.63
N THR A 545 -1.37 2.10 6.82
CA THR A 545 -1.90 2.72 8.05
C THR A 545 -0.84 3.39 8.90
N TRP A 546 0.40 2.90 8.89
CA TRP A 546 1.48 3.51 9.69
C TRP A 546 1.66 5.01 9.40
N PRO A 547 1.53 5.54 8.16
CA PRO A 547 1.71 6.96 7.92
C PRO A 547 0.72 7.82 8.70
N GLN A 548 -0.51 7.33 8.87
CA GLN A 548 -1.54 8.02 9.64
C GLN A 548 -1.30 7.95 11.15
N TYR A 549 -0.84 6.78 11.63
CA TYR A 549 -0.49 6.58 13.03
C TYR A 549 0.64 7.54 13.45
N TYR A 550 1.74 7.57 12.70
CA TYR A 550 2.88 8.47 12.98
C TYR A 550 2.59 9.95 12.73
N SER A 551 1.46 10.27 12.09
CA SER A 551 0.99 11.65 11.87
C SER A 551 -0.11 12.09 12.84
N ASN A 552 -0.42 11.28 13.87
CA ASN A 552 -1.52 11.52 14.82
C ASN A 552 -2.86 11.77 14.09
N ARG A 553 -3.17 10.98 13.06
CA ARG A 553 -4.39 11.12 12.26
C ARG A 553 -5.42 10.04 12.60
N GLY A 554 -5.61 9.76 13.89
CA GLY A 554 -6.71 8.94 14.42
C GLY A 554 -6.49 7.42 14.40
N LEU A 555 -5.45 6.93 13.73
CA LEU A 555 -4.99 5.55 13.81
C LEU A 555 -3.93 5.40 14.91
N PHE A 556 -3.88 4.23 15.54
CA PHE A 556 -2.94 3.89 16.62
C PHE A 556 -2.05 2.73 16.18
N ALA A 557 -0.84 2.66 16.72
CA ALA A 557 0.06 1.53 16.52
C ALA A 557 -0.62 0.25 16.96
N GLN A 558 -0.55 -0.76 16.10
CA GLN A 558 -0.87 -2.16 16.40
C GLN A 558 -2.34 -2.38 16.77
N PRO A 559 -3.23 -2.66 15.78
CA PRO A 559 -4.21 -3.70 16.04
C PRO A 559 -3.43 -4.93 16.51
N ARG A 560 -3.87 -5.57 17.58
CA ARG A 560 -3.14 -6.69 18.24
C ARG A 560 -2.45 -7.58 17.21
N LEU A 561 -1.19 -7.93 17.45
CA LEU A 561 -0.39 -8.87 16.63
C LEU A 561 -1.21 -10.10 16.19
N ASP A 562 -2.14 -10.52 17.06
CA ASP A 562 -3.08 -11.62 16.90
C ASP A 562 -4.03 -11.48 15.68
N ALA A 563 -4.33 -10.27 15.20
CA ALA A 563 -5.34 -10.04 14.16
C ALA A 563 -4.79 -10.11 12.72
N VAL A 564 -3.47 -10.07 12.54
CA VAL A 564 -2.83 -9.98 11.21
C VAL A 564 -1.74 -11.03 11.01
N ALA A 565 -1.11 -11.53 12.08
CA ALA A 565 -0.03 -12.51 11.99
C ALA A 565 -0.49 -13.97 11.79
N GLY A 566 -1.80 -14.23 11.80
CA GLY A 566 -2.36 -15.59 11.87
C GLY A 566 -2.16 -16.49 10.64
N ALA A 567 -1.63 -15.98 9.52
CA ALA A 567 -1.57 -16.72 8.26
C ALA A 567 -0.16 -17.22 7.86
N TYR A 568 0.93 -16.71 8.45
CA TYR A 568 2.29 -16.96 7.95
C TYR A 568 3.12 -17.95 8.78
N LEU A 569 2.60 -18.44 9.90
CA LEU A 569 3.30 -19.40 10.79
C LEU A 569 2.73 -20.83 10.74
N ALA A 570 1.94 -21.17 9.73
CA ALA A 570 1.39 -22.52 9.53
C ALA A 570 2.12 -23.28 8.40
#